data_AF-A0A2P4YNM6-F1
#
_entry.id   AF-A0A2P4YNM6-F1
#
_cell.length_a   1.000
_cell.length_b   1.000
_cell.length_c   1.000
_cell.angle_alpha   90.00
_cell.angle_beta   90.00
_cell.angle_gamma   90.00
#
_symmetry.space_group_name_H-M   'P 1'
#
loop_
_entity.id
_entity.type
_entity.pdbx_description
1 polymer ?
#
loop_
_entity_poly.entity_id
_entity_poly.type
_entity_poly.pdbx_seq_one_letter_code
_entity_poly.pdbx_strand_id
1 'polypeptide(L)'
;MAKLALYVVYKNILLFGTEFVLAALPQCGSSGTLYYNNMWINGYNVFWSSMPIGIVAITEQEVPARIAEQFPGLYHVGAQGDLFSLRIFAQWVAEALYECVVCGLVPALIIGGPVDSTGNGFSRDLCGAISYCCLISVGWVKLALNMVTWNAITAFAFIASIIFWYISGYVIALSFPSSVADTAFPHIFELPEFYLALILSLLLCLGRDFLWKAYKREMNPEYYHILQEFHRRGSQNPEKARWTPPELRYERFQADLTEEKPRFDLPEQQALPNQRPSQADQKVYTGFAFSTQLLEDRFLNPLREMVLPSYRSPQP
;
A
#
# COMPACT_ATOMS: atom_id res chain seq x y z
N MET A 1 3.13 -10.59 -2.18
CA MET A 1 2.40 -9.80 -1.17
C MET A 1 3.19 -8.62 -0.59
N ALA A 2 4.41 -8.81 -0.06
CA ALA A 2 5.17 -7.71 0.56
C ALA A 2 5.35 -6.46 -0.32
N LYS A 3 5.77 -6.62 -1.59
CA LYS A 3 5.91 -5.51 -2.56
C LYS A 3 4.62 -4.70 -2.75
N LEU A 4 3.47 -5.38 -2.79
CA LEU A 4 2.16 -4.74 -2.94
C LEU A 4 1.71 -4.01 -1.67
N ALA A 5 1.98 -4.58 -0.50
CA ALA A 5 1.72 -3.89 0.77
C ALA A 5 2.51 -2.58 0.88
N LEU A 6 3.80 -2.61 0.51
CA LEU A 6 4.66 -1.44 0.44
C LEU A 6 4.16 -0.42 -0.59
N TYR A 7 3.71 -0.89 -1.76
CA TYR A 7 3.10 -0.04 -2.78
C TYR A 7 1.81 0.65 -2.28
N VAL A 8 0.97 -0.05 -1.50
CA VAL A 8 -0.24 0.54 -0.90
C VAL A 8 0.11 1.66 0.07
N VAL A 9 1.18 1.50 0.87
CA VAL A 9 1.66 2.59 1.73
C VAL A 9 2.20 3.75 0.88
N TYR A 10 3.04 3.45 -0.11
CA TYR A 10 3.60 4.43 -1.04
C TYR A 10 2.51 5.27 -1.72
N LYS A 11 1.44 4.67 -2.24
CA LYS A 11 0.39 5.42 -2.97
C LYS A 11 -0.38 6.38 -2.05
N ASN A 12 -0.54 6.03 -0.78
CA ASN A 12 -1.23 6.88 0.18
C ASN A 12 -0.33 8.05 0.59
N ILE A 13 0.97 7.80 0.79
CA ILE A 13 1.94 8.87 1.02
C ILE A 13 2.02 9.79 -0.22
N LEU A 14 1.97 9.24 -1.43
CA LEU A 14 1.93 10.04 -2.64
C LEU A 14 0.72 10.98 -2.66
N LEU A 15 -0.48 10.47 -2.38
CA LEU A 15 -1.70 11.29 -2.36
C LEU A 15 -1.61 12.43 -1.33
N PHE A 16 -1.44 12.10 -0.05
CA PHE A 16 -1.47 13.10 1.03
C PHE A 16 -0.20 13.95 1.06
N GLY A 17 0.94 13.41 0.66
CA GLY A 17 2.18 14.15 0.53
C GLY A 17 2.12 15.20 -0.57
N THR A 18 1.47 14.91 -1.70
CA THR A 18 1.34 15.88 -2.80
C THR A 18 0.41 17.02 -2.38
N GLU A 19 -0.70 16.68 -1.71
CA GLU A 19 -1.62 17.66 -1.11
C GLU A 19 -0.88 18.56 -0.10
N PHE A 20 -0.06 17.98 0.76
CA PHE A 20 0.76 18.74 1.71
C PHE A 20 1.74 19.67 1.01
N VAL A 21 2.41 19.22 -0.04
CA VAL A 21 3.35 20.03 -0.83
C VAL A 21 2.63 21.22 -1.45
N LEU A 22 1.47 21.01 -2.09
CA LEU A 22 0.67 22.10 -2.67
C LEU A 22 0.23 23.11 -1.61
N ALA A 23 -0.22 22.64 -0.45
CA ALA A 23 -0.63 23.51 0.66
C ALA A 23 0.55 24.30 1.27
N ALA A 24 1.77 23.75 1.21
CA ALA A 24 2.98 24.38 1.73
C ALA A 24 3.61 25.42 0.77
N LEU A 25 3.13 25.52 -0.47
CA LEU A 25 3.70 26.45 -1.44
C LEU A 25 3.50 27.93 -1.05
N PRO A 26 4.51 28.81 -1.27
CA PRO A 26 4.45 30.22 -0.87
C PRO A 26 3.29 31.00 -1.50
N GLN A 27 2.90 30.65 -2.72
CA GLN A 27 1.77 31.25 -3.45
C GLN A 27 0.44 31.09 -2.71
N CYS A 28 0.40 30.20 -1.72
CA CYS A 28 -0.81 29.71 -1.07
C CYS A 28 -0.88 30.11 0.41
N GLY A 29 0.11 30.85 0.92
CA GLY A 29 0.10 31.44 2.25
C GLY A 29 0.05 30.44 3.42
N SER A 30 0.26 29.15 3.17
CA SER A 30 0.15 28.07 4.16
C SER A 30 -1.21 28.04 4.88
N SER A 31 -2.31 28.31 4.16
CA SER A 31 -3.67 28.34 4.74
C SER A 31 -4.23 26.97 5.14
N GLY A 32 -3.55 25.87 4.79
CA GLY A 32 -4.02 24.50 5.04
C GLY A 32 -5.28 24.12 4.24
N THR A 33 -5.60 24.87 3.18
CA THR A 33 -6.79 24.63 2.37
C THR A 33 -6.56 23.47 1.40
N LEU A 34 -7.54 22.56 1.31
CA LEU A 34 -7.47 21.35 0.49
C LEU A 34 -7.55 21.68 -1.01
N TYR A 35 -6.56 21.28 -1.80
CA TYR A 35 -6.46 21.48 -3.25
C TYR A 35 -7.27 20.46 -4.02
N TYR A 36 -7.34 19.24 -3.51
CA TYR A 36 -8.16 18.20 -4.12
C TYR A 36 -9.61 18.28 -3.65
N ASN A 37 -10.51 17.90 -4.55
CA ASN A 37 -11.90 17.68 -4.19
C ASN A 37 -12.00 16.49 -3.21
N ASN A 38 -12.77 16.67 -2.12
CA ASN A 38 -13.12 15.63 -1.16
C ASN A 38 -13.61 14.33 -1.84
N MET A 39 -14.42 14.45 -2.90
CA MET A 39 -14.91 13.28 -3.64
C MET A 39 -13.77 12.48 -4.29
N TRP A 40 -12.76 13.18 -4.81
CA TRP A 40 -11.63 12.54 -5.48
C TRP A 40 -10.71 11.86 -4.47
N ILE A 41 -10.42 12.52 -3.34
CA ILE A 41 -9.64 11.93 -2.23
C ILE A 41 -10.30 10.64 -1.73
N ASN A 42 -11.62 10.69 -1.46
CA ASN A 42 -12.36 9.53 -0.99
C ASN A 42 -12.42 8.42 -2.06
N GLY A 43 -12.55 8.80 -3.33
CA GLY A 43 -12.57 7.87 -4.46
C GLY A 43 -11.23 7.25 -4.81
N TYR A 44 -10.10 7.88 -4.45
CA TYR A 44 -8.75 7.41 -4.80
C TYR A 44 -8.51 5.96 -4.40
N ASN A 45 -8.79 5.63 -3.14
CA ASN A 45 -8.52 4.31 -2.60
C ASN A 45 -9.55 3.26 -3.03
N VAL A 46 -10.80 3.67 -3.24
CA VAL A 46 -11.94 2.75 -3.46
C VAL A 46 -12.16 2.47 -4.95
N PHE A 47 -12.10 3.50 -5.80
CA PHE A 47 -12.54 3.40 -7.19
C PHE A 47 -11.36 3.43 -8.16
N TRP A 48 -10.45 4.40 -8.02
CA TRP A 48 -9.47 4.68 -9.07
C TRP A 48 -8.21 3.81 -9.01
N SER A 49 -7.82 3.35 -7.82
CA SER A 49 -6.60 2.57 -7.62
C SER A 49 -6.83 1.12 -7.16
N SER A 50 -8.02 0.75 -6.72
CA SER A 50 -8.29 -0.56 -6.11
C SER A 50 -8.26 -1.71 -7.12
N MET A 51 -8.92 -1.56 -8.27
CA MET A 51 -9.06 -2.60 -9.28
C MET A 51 -7.72 -3.13 -9.80
N PRO A 52 -6.77 -2.30 -10.28
CA PRO A 52 -5.52 -2.82 -10.81
C PRO A 52 -4.67 -3.43 -9.69
N ILE A 53 -4.67 -2.85 -8.49
CA ILE A 53 -3.95 -3.40 -7.32
C ILE A 53 -4.51 -4.78 -6.92
N GLY A 54 -5.83 -4.92 -6.87
CA GLY A 54 -6.49 -6.17 -6.50
C GLY A 54 -6.20 -7.30 -7.48
N ILE A 55 -6.26 -7.00 -8.78
CA ILE A 55 -5.94 -7.99 -9.82
C ILE A 55 -4.47 -8.38 -9.80
N VAL A 56 -3.55 -7.42 -9.66
CA VAL A 56 -2.12 -7.71 -9.48
C VAL A 56 -1.90 -8.56 -8.22
N ALA A 57 -2.59 -8.28 -7.11
CA ALA A 57 -2.45 -9.06 -5.88
C ALA A 57 -2.79 -10.55 -6.03
N ILE A 58 -3.72 -10.88 -6.93
CA ILE A 58 -4.16 -12.25 -7.15
C ILE A 58 -3.31 -12.95 -8.22
N THR A 59 -2.92 -12.23 -9.26
CA THR A 59 -2.35 -12.82 -10.49
C THR A 59 -0.84 -12.72 -10.60
N GLU A 60 -0.19 -11.91 -9.76
CA GLU A 60 1.25 -11.67 -9.82
C GLU A 60 2.05 -12.91 -9.40
N GLN A 61 3.00 -13.31 -10.26
CA GLN A 61 3.93 -14.40 -9.98
C GLN A 61 5.35 -13.97 -10.35
N GLU A 62 6.26 -13.95 -9.37
CA GLU A 62 7.65 -13.54 -9.62
C GLU A 62 8.41 -14.51 -10.55
N VAL A 63 8.07 -15.80 -10.47
CA VAL A 63 8.68 -16.92 -11.20
C VAL A 63 7.60 -18.00 -11.43
N PRO A 64 7.58 -18.71 -12.59
CA PRO A 64 6.64 -19.81 -12.81
C PRO A 64 6.78 -20.95 -11.80
N ALA A 65 5.67 -21.59 -11.44
CA ALA A 65 5.62 -22.66 -10.42
C ALA A 65 6.67 -23.76 -10.63
N ARG A 66 6.84 -24.24 -11.87
CA ARG A 66 7.84 -25.27 -12.22
C ARG A 66 9.27 -24.88 -11.86
N ILE A 67 9.64 -23.60 -12.02
CA ILE A 67 10.99 -23.11 -11.70
C ILE A 67 11.12 -22.92 -10.18
N ALA A 68 10.08 -22.44 -9.51
CA ALA A 68 10.07 -22.33 -8.05
C ALA A 68 10.26 -23.69 -7.35
N GLU A 69 9.65 -24.76 -7.89
CA GLU A 69 9.83 -26.14 -7.40
C GLU A 69 11.26 -26.66 -7.63
N GLN A 70 11.86 -26.34 -8.78
CA GLN A 70 13.24 -26.75 -9.11
C GLN A 70 14.29 -26.05 -8.24
N PHE A 71 14.02 -24.82 -7.80
CA PHE A 71 14.97 -23.97 -7.08
C PHE A 71 14.41 -23.55 -5.71
N PRO A 72 14.39 -24.45 -4.71
CA PRO A 72 13.80 -24.17 -3.39
C PRO A 72 14.52 -23.06 -2.62
N GLY A 73 15.77 -22.72 -2.98
CA GLY A 73 16.50 -21.59 -2.41
C GLY A 73 15.78 -20.23 -2.57
N LEU A 74 14.83 -20.11 -3.51
CA LEU A 74 14.01 -18.92 -3.68
C LEU A 74 13.18 -18.58 -2.44
N TYR A 75 12.77 -19.59 -1.67
CA TYR A 75 11.95 -19.40 -0.46
C TYR A 75 12.74 -18.88 0.75
N HIS A 76 14.07 -18.90 0.68
CA HIS A 76 14.95 -18.45 1.77
C HIS A 76 14.68 -16.99 2.17
N VAL A 77 14.50 -16.11 1.19
CA VAL A 77 14.23 -14.67 1.39
C VAL A 77 12.93 -14.44 2.18
N GLY A 78 11.92 -15.29 1.94
CA GLY A 78 10.66 -15.24 2.69
C GLY A 78 10.83 -15.67 4.15
N ALA A 79 11.61 -16.73 4.37
CA ALA A 79 11.82 -17.29 5.70
C ALA A 79 12.70 -16.38 6.60
N GLN A 80 13.64 -15.62 6.01
CA GLN A 80 14.43 -14.61 6.73
C GLN A 80 13.67 -13.30 6.99
N GLY A 81 12.51 -13.08 6.36
CA GLY A 81 11.76 -11.83 6.48
C GLY A 81 12.40 -10.64 5.74
N ASP A 82 13.36 -10.90 4.85
CA ASP A 82 14.11 -9.86 4.13
C ASP A 82 13.23 -8.99 3.25
N LEU A 83 12.08 -9.52 2.80
CA LEU A 83 11.11 -8.79 1.98
C LEU A 83 10.39 -7.65 2.72
N PHE A 84 10.41 -7.65 4.06
CA PHE A 84 9.74 -6.65 4.89
C PHE A 84 10.67 -6.15 6.00
N SER A 85 11.81 -5.59 5.59
CA SER A 85 12.72 -4.88 6.49
C SER A 85 12.33 -3.42 6.65
N LEU A 86 12.58 -2.83 7.83
CA LEU A 86 12.44 -1.39 8.07
C LEU A 86 13.25 -0.55 7.07
N ARG A 87 14.38 -1.06 6.59
CA ARG A 87 15.19 -0.38 5.56
C ARG A 87 14.45 -0.26 4.24
N ILE A 88 13.78 -1.34 3.81
CA ILE A 88 12.99 -1.35 2.57
C ILE A 88 11.79 -0.42 2.74
N PHE A 89 11.11 -0.49 3.89
CA PHE A 89 10.01 0.42 4.19
C PHE A 89 10.43 1.89 4.10
N ALA A 90 11.57 2.26 4.72
CA ALA A 90 12.10 3.61 4.65
C ALA A 90 12.47 4.05 3.22
N GLN A 91 12.97 3.14 2.38
CA GLN A 91 13.23 3.41 0.96
C GLN A 91 11.93 3.74 0.22
N TRP A 92 10.86 2.95 0.40
CA TRP A 92 9.55 3.22 -0.22
C TRP A 92 8.95 4.56 0.25
N VAL A 93 9.11 4.89 1.54
CA VAL A 93 8.68 6.19 2.08
C VAL A 93 9.48 7.34 1.46
N ALA A 94 10.81 7.22 1.38
CA ALA A 94 11.66 8.24 0.77
C ALA A 94 11.36 8.43 -0.73
N GLU A 95 11.11 7.34 -1.45
CA GLU A 95 10.67 7.39 -2.85
C GLU A 95 9.33 8.13 -2.99
N ALA A 96 8.35 7.80 -2.14
CA ALA A 96 7.05 8.46 -2.12
C ALA A 96 7.15 9.96 -1.83
N LEU A 97 8.00 10.36 -0.88
CA LEU A 97 8.22 11.76 -0.52
C LEU A 97 8.85 12.55 -1.67
N TYR A 98 9.81 11.98 -2.38
CA TYR A 98 10.35 12.63 -3.58
C TYR A 98 9.27 12.79 -4.66
N GLU A 99 8.52 11.73 -4.96
CA GLU A 99 7.53 11.76 -6.03
C GLU A 99 6.35 12.67 -5.69
N CYS A 100 5.97 12.78 -4.41
CA CYS A 100 4.92 13.71 -4.01
C CYS A 100 5.36 15.17 -4.16
N VAL A 101 6.64 15.47 -3.90
CA VAL A 101 7.22 16.79 -4.17
C VAL A 101 7.21 17.09 -5.66
N VAL A 102 7.63 16.14 -6.50
CA VAL A 102 7.61 16.32 -7.96
C VAL A 102 6.20 16.52 -8.49
N CYS A 103 5.25 15.64 -8.11
CA CYS A 103 3.86 15.72 -8.54
C CYS A 103 3.15 17.00 -8.08
N GLY A 104 3.57 17.62 -6.98
CA GLY A 104 3.00 18.89 -6.51
C GLY A 104 3.68 20.11 -7.14
N LEU A 105 5.02 20.09 -7.22
CA LEU A 105 5.81 21.23 -7.67
C LEU A 105 5.78 21.41 -9.19
N VAL A 106 5.82 20.31 -9.96
CA VAL A 106 5.85 20.39 -11.44
C VAL A 106 4.59 21.07 -12.00
N PRO A 107 3.36 20.63 -11.66
CA PRO A 107 2.15 21.33 -12.08
C PRO A 107 2.12 22.78 -11.58
N ALA A 108 2.49 23.03 -10.33
CA ALA A 108 2.47 24.37 -9.76
C ALA A 108 3.43 25.34 -10.46
N LEU A 109 4.61 24.88 -10.90
CA LEU A 109 5.58 25.69 -11.64
C LEU A 109 5.11 25.97 -13.08
N ILE A 110 4.51 24.99 -13.74
CA ILE A 110 3.97 25.15 -15.10
C ILE A 110 2.79 26.11 -15.11
N ILE A 111 1.94 26.04 -14.08
CA ILE A 111 0.74 26.87 -13.90
C ILE A 111 1.07 28.24 -13.28
N GLY A 112 2.32 28.50 -12.87
CA GLY A 112 2.70 29.67 -12.05
C GLY A 112 2.41 31.06 -12.64
N GLY A 113 1.87 31.15 -13.86
CA GLY A 113 1.32 32.38 -14.43
C GLY A 113 -0.09 32.71 -13.95
N PRO A 114 -0.60 33.93 -14.21
CA PRO A 114 -1.95 34.32 -13.82
C PRO A 114 -3.04 33.81 -14.78
N VAL A 115 -2.69 33.43 -16.02
CA VAL A 115 -3.63 33.14 -17.11
C VAL A 115 -3.17 31.91 -17.90
N ASP A 116 -4.12 31.04 -18.26
CA ASP A 116 -3.89 29.86 -19.09
C ASP A 116 -3.75 30.18 -20.59
N SER A 117 -3.38 29.19 -21.41
CA SER A 117 -3.27 29.38 -22.86
C SER A 117 -4.56 29.81 -23.56
N THR A 118 -5.71 29.65 -22.91
CA THR A 118 -7.04 30.02 -23.43
C THR A 118 -7.50 31.40 -22.98
N GLY A 119 -6.72 32.09 -22.14
CA GLY A 119 -7.04 33.42 -21.62
C GLY A 119 -7.86 33.41 -20.31
N ASN A 120 -8.10 32.24 -19.70
CA ASN A 120 -8.80 32.13 -18.42
C ASN A 120 -7.83 32.21 -17.24
N GLY A 121 -8.28 32.74 -16.10
CA GLY A 121 -7.46 32.84 -14.89
C GLY A 121 -7.17 31.47 -14.27
N PHE A 122 -5.93 31.22 -13.87
CA PHE A 122 -5.60 29.98 -13.17
C PHE A 122 -6.20 29.97 -11.76
N SER A 123 -7.06 28.99 -11.49
CA SER A 123 -7.59 28.73 -10.16
C SER A 123 -6.70 27.75 -9.39
N ARG A 124 -6.68 27.91 -8.07
CA ARG A 124 -6.11 26.94 -7.13
C ARG A 124 -6.63 25.51 -7.37
N ASP A 125 -7.93 25.40 -7.62
CA ASP A 125 -8.62 24.12 -7.83
C ASP A 125 -8.22 23.47 -9.16
N LEU A 126 -7.88 24.28 -10.17
CA LEU A 126 -7.36 23.82 -11.46
C LEU A 126 -5.96 23.22 -11.30
N CYS A 127 -5.09 23.87 -10.51
CA CYS A 127 -3.77 23.34 -10.15
C CYS A 127 -3.88 22.02 -9.38
N GLY A 128 -4.80 21.96 -8.40
CA GLY A 128 -5.12 20.72 -7.68
C GLY A 128 -5.58 19.60 -8.62
N ALA A 129 -6.47 19.91 -9.57
CA ALA A 129 -6.97 18.94 -10.54
C ALA A 129 -5.85 18.37 -11.45
N ILE A 130 -4.98 19.24 -11.99
CA ILE A 130 -3.86 18.81 -12.84
C ILE A 130 -2.87 17.95 -12.04
N SER A 131 -2.53 18.37 -10.81
CA SER A 131 -1.68 17.60 -9.90
C SER A 131 -2.26 16.22 -9.59
N TYR A 132 -3.58 16.14 -9.35
CA TYR A 132 -4.26 14.88 -9.10
C TYR A 132 -4.22 13.93 -10.31
N CYS A 133 -4.40 14.45 -11.53
CA CYS A 133 -4.23 13.65 -12.74
C CYS A 133 -2.77 13.18 -12.95
N CYS A 134 -1.79 14.00 -12.56
CA CYS A 134 -0.38 13.61 -12.60
C CYS A 134 -0.09 12.48 -11.60
N LEU A 135 -0.51 12.62 -10.33
CA LEU A 135 -0.24 11.62 -9.29
C LEU A 135 -0.92 10.27 -9.58
N ILE A 136 -2.14 10.27 -10.14
CA ILE A 136 -2.84 9.02 -10.45
C ILE A 136 -2.15 8.26 -11.58
N SER A 137 -1.70 9.01 -12.59
CA SER A 137 -0.95 8.48 -13.72
C SER A 137 0.42 7.94 -13.28
N VAL A 138 1.16 8.70 -12.47
CA VAL A 138 2.42 8.24 -11.87
C VAL A 138 2.20 6.96 -11.06
N GLY A 139 1.15 6.90 -10.25
CA GLY A 139 0.77 5.70 -9.51
C GLY A 139 0.57 4.48 -10.42
N TRP A 140 -0.29 4.58 -11.44
CA TRP A 140 -0.51 3.45 -12.35
C TRP A 140 0.76 3.01 -13.09
N VAL A 141 1.54 3.95 -13.63
CA VAL A 141 2.76 3.56 -14.36
C VAL A 141 3.82 3.01 -13.39
N LYS A 142 3.89 3.50 -12.14
CA LYS A 142 4.78 2.94 -11.12
C LYS A 142 4.34 1.55 -10.67
N LEU A 143 3.04 1.27 -10.58
CA LEU A 143 2.53 -0.07 -10.36
C LEU A 143 2.94 -1.00 -11.51
N ALA A 144 2.73 -0.57 -12.75
CA ALA A 144 3.12 -1.29 -13.95
C ALA A 144 4.63 -1.57 -14.01
N LEU A 145 5.47 -0.61 -13.57
CA LEU A 145 6.93 -0.75 -13.50
C LEU A 145 7.39 -1.71 -12.39
N ASN A 146 6.59 -1.90 -11.34
CA ASN A 146 6.88 -2.84 -10.25
C ASN A 146 6.34 -4.26 -10.52
N MET A 147 5.46 -4.40 -11.50
CA MET A 147 4.90 -5.66 -11.94
C MET A 147 5.93 -6.47 -12.74
N VAL A 148 6.02 -7.76 -12.47
CA VAL A 148 6.88 -8.72 -13.15
C VAL A 148 6.13 -9.44 -14.26
N THR A 149 4.90 -9.88 -13.98
CA THR A 149 4.12 -10.70 -14.92
C THR A 149 3.03 -9.90 -15.61
N TRP A 150 2.96 -9.94 -16.95
CA TRP A 150 1.84 -9.37 -17.70
C TRP A 150 0.90 -10.46 -18.20
N ASN A 151 -0.33 -10.45 -17.72
CA ASN A 151 -1.41 -11.34 -18.13
C ASN A 151 -2.49 -10.55 -18.90
N ALA A 152 -3.34 -11.24 -19.66
CA ALA A 152 -4.46 -10.59 -20.35
C ALA A 152 -5.44 -9.93 -19.35
N ILE A 153 -5.68 -10.57 -18.21
CA ILE A 153 -6.55 -10.06 -17.14
C ILE A 153 -5.97 -8.79 -16.51
N THR A 154 -4.64 -8.76 -16.28
CA THR A 154 -3.98 -7.59 -15.69
C THR A 154 -3.99 -6.43 -16.69
N ALA A 155 -3.69 -6.69 -17.97
CA ALA A 155 -3.78 -5.68 -19.01
C ALA A 155 -5.19 -5.09 -19.13
N PHE A 156 -6.22 -5.95 -19.11
CA PHE A 156 -7.62 -5.52 -19.08
C PHE A 156 -7.92 -4.64 -17.86
N ALA A 157 -7.45 -5.03 -16.66
CA ALA A 157 -7.68 -4.26 -15.44
C ALA A 157 -7.06 -2.86 -15.50
N PHE A 158 -5.84 -2.72 -16.04
CA PHE A 158 -5.21 -1.42 -16.26
C PHE A 158 -6.00 -0.56 -17.24
N ILE A 159 -6.36 -1.10 -18.41
CA ILE A 159 -7.10 -0.37 -19.44
C ILE A 159 -8.47 0.07 -18.91
N ALA A 160 -9.20 -0.85 -18.25
CA ALA A 160 -10.49 -0.56 -17.66
C ALA A 160 -10.39 0.53 -16.59
N SER A 161 -9.35 0.51 -15.75
CA SER A 161 -9.14 1.53 -14.70
C SER A 161 -8.86 2.91 -15.26
N ILE A 162 -8.05 3.01 -16.31
CA ILE A 162 -7.73 4.26 -17.00
C ILE A 162 -9.00 4.83 -17.65
N ILE A 163 -9.74 4.01 -18.40
CA ILE A 163 -11.00 4.43 -19.04
C ILE A 163 -12.02 4.87 -17.98
N PHE A 164 -12.16 4.08 -16.92
CA PHE A 164 -13.10 4.36 -15.84
C PHE A 164 -12.80 5.70 -15.14
N TRP A 165 -11.54 6.03 -14.91
CA TRP A 165 -11.14 7.33 -14.37
C TRP A 165 -11.57 8.51 -15.25
N TYR A 166 -11.31 8.45 -16.55
CA TYR A 166 -11.68 9.56 -17.43
C TYR A 166 -13.19 9.69 -17.58
N ILE A 167 -13.91 8.58 -17.81
CA ILE A 167 -15.37 8.60 -17.95
C ILE A 167 -16.02 9.13 -16.67
N SER A 168 -15.60 8.62 -15.52
CA SER A 168 -16.17 9.05 -14.24
C SER A 168 -15.88 10.52 -13.94
N GLY A 169 -14.68 11.03 -14.24
CA GLY A 169 -14.36 12.44 -14.08
C GLY A 169 -15.29 13.33 -14.93
N TYR A 170 -15.55 12.95 -16.18
CA TYR A 170 -16.55 13.64 -17.03
C TYR A 170 -17.98 13.55 -16.48
N VAL A 171 -18.40 12.38 -15.98
CA VAL A 171 -19.73 12.20 -15.40
C VAL A 171 -19.89 13.04 -14.12
N ILE A 172 -18.88 13.06 -13.25
CA ILE A 172 -18.88 13.89 -12.04
C ILE A 172 -18.95 15.37 -12.42
N ALA A 173 -18.16 15.82 -13.40
CA ALA A 173 -18.17 17.19 -13.89
C ALA A 173 -19.56 17.65 -14.40
N LEU A 174 -20.26 16.78 -15.14
CA LEU A 174 -21.53 17.11 -15.79
C LEU A 174 -22.76 16.90 -14.90
N SER A 175 -22.78 15.83 -14.10
CA SER A 175 -23.98 15.37 -13.38
C SER A 175 -23.93 15.63 -11.87
N PHE A 176 -22.73 15.69 -11.27
CA PHE A 176 -22.57 15.86 -9.82
C PHE A 176 -21.45 16.84 -9.46
N PRO A 177 -21.42 18.07 -10.02
CA PRO A 177 -20.39 19.04 -9.68
C PRO A 177 -20.52 19.42 -8.21
N SER A 178 -19.53 19.03 -7.42
CA SER A 178 -19.46 19.30 -5.97
C SER A 178 -18.47 20.41 -5.64
N SER A 179 -17.56 20.72 -6.58
CA SER A 179 -16.56 21.78 -6.46
C SER A 179 -16.19 22.36 -7.83
N VAL A 180 -15.53 23.52 -7.85
CA VAL A 180 -15.00 24.15 -9.08
C VAL A 180 -13.98 23.25 -9.78
N ALA A 181 -13.27 22.38 -9.03
CA ALA A 181 -12.37 21.38 -9.58
C ALA A 181 -13.09 20.37 -10.49
N ASP A 182 -14.34 19.99 -10.17
CA ASP A 182 -15.11 19.05 -10.99
C ASP A 182 -15.49 19.69 -12.32
N THR A 183 -15.97 20.94 -12.29
CA THR A 183 -16.34 21.68 -13.50
C THR A 183 -15.14 22.01 -14.38
N ALA A 184 -13.95 22.10 -13.79
CA ALA A 184 -12.70 22.33 -14.51
C ALA A 184 -12.13 21.05 -15.14
N PHE A 185 -12.63 19.86 -14.80
CA PHE A 185 -12.08 18.58 -15.28
C PHE A 185 -12.16 18.40 -16.81
N PRO A 186 -13.21 18.81 -17.53
CA PRO A 186 -13.18 18.81 -18.99
C PRO A 186 -12.17 19.83 -19.56
N HIS A 187 -12.11 21.02 -18.94
CA HIS A 187 -11.24 22.13 -19.37
C HIS A 187 -9.75 21.77 -19.30
N ILE A 188 -9.30 21.00 -18.29
CA ILE A 188 -7.88 20.61 -18.19
C ILE A 188 -7.37 19.81 -19.39
N PHE A 189 -8.24 19.08 -20.10
CA PHE A 189 -7.83 18.31 -21.28
C PHE A 189 -7.65 19.16 -22.53
N GLU A 190 -8.18 20.38 -22.54
CA GLU A 190 -7.98 21.33 -23.63
C GLU A 190 -6.65 22.08 -23.50
N LEU A 191 -6.06 22.07 -22.29
CA LEU A 191 -4.86 22.83 -21.96
C LEU A 191 -3.57 22.08 -22.36
N PRO A 192 -2.68 22.67 -23.16
CA PRO A 192 -1.36 22.09 -23.45
C PRO A 192 -0.48 21.97 -22.19
N GLU A 193 -0.68 22.84 -21.20
CA GLU A 193 0.03 22.84 -19.92
C GLU A 193 -0.21 21.53 -19.15
N PHE A 194 -1.42 20.98 -19.24
CA PHE A 194 -1.76 19.70 -18.62
C PHE A 194 -0.89 18.56 -19.15
N TYR A 195 -0.77 18.44 -20.48
CA TYR A 195 0.03 17.40 -21.10
C TYR A 195 1.52 17.54 -20.81
N LEU A 196 2.02 18.78 -20.79
CA LEU A 196 3.40 19.07 -20.40
C LEU A 196 3.65 18.66 -18.93
N ALA A 197 2.76 19.05 -18.02
CA ALA A 197 2.86 18.69 -16.60
C ALA A 197 2.81 17.18 -16.38
N LEU A 198 1.91 16.49 -17.09
CA LEU A 198 1.77 15.04 -17.03
C LEU A 198 3.04 14.32 -17.50
N ILE A 199 3.54 14.67 -18.69
CA ILE A 199 4.74 14.04 -19.27
C ILE A 199 5.96 14.32 -18.40
N LEU A 200 6.15 15.57 -17.95
CA LEU A 200 7.30 15.94 -17.13
C LEU A 200 7.25 15.26 -15.76
N SER A 201 6.08 15.18 -15.12
CA SER A 201 5.91 14.46 -13.85
C SER A 201 6.21 12.96 -14.02
N LEU A 202 5.71 12.33 -15.08
CA LEU A 202 6.00 10.93 -15.38
C LEU A 202 7.50 10.71 -15.61
N LEU A 203 8.16 11.56 -16.39
CA LEU A 203 9.59 11.44 -16.68
C LEU A 203 10.45 11.61 -15.41
N LEU A 204 10.16 12.63 -14.58
CA LEU A 204 10.96 12.91 -13.38
C LEU A 204 10.73 11.91 -12.25
N CYS A 205 9.49 11.42 -12.07
CA CYS A 205 9.18 10.40 -11.07
C CYS A 205 9.71 9.03 -11.50
N LEU A 206 9.33 8.56 -12.69
CA LEU A 206 9.63 7.20 -13.13
C LEU A 206 11.00 7.03 -13.76
N GLY A 207 11.59 8.09 -14.31
CA GLY A 207 12.93 8.05 -14.88
C GLY A 207 13.97 7.63 -13.84
N ARG A 208 13.88 8.21 -12.62
CA ARG A 208 14.70 7.81 -11.47
C ARG A 208 14.54 6.32 -11.16
N ASP A 209 13.30 5.87 -11.02
CA ASP A 209 12.99 4.48 -10.65
C ASP A 209 13.46 3.47 -11.68
N PHE A 210 13.25 3.80 -12.95
CA PHE A 210 13.70 2.99 -14.08
C PHE A 210 15.22 2.86 -14.07
N LEU A 211 15.95 3.97 -13.94
CA LEU A 211 17.41 3.98 -13.87
C LEU A 211 17.94 3.17 -12.70
N TRP A 212 17.36 3.35 -11.50
CA TRP A 212 17.77 2.62 -10.31
C TRP A 212 17.54 1.11 -10.46
N LYS A 213 16.37 0.70 -10.96
CA LYS A 213 16.06 -0.72 -11.20
C LYS A 213 16.94 -1.33 -12.27
N ALA A 214 17.20 -0.62 -13.37
CA ALA A 214 18.10 -1.06 -14.42
C ALA A 214 19.52 -1.26 -13.89
N TYR A 215 20.03 -0.28 -13.15
CA TYR A 215 21.34 -0.36 -12.49
C TYR A 215 21.43 -1.54 -11.52
N LYS A 216 20.43 -1.69 -10.63
CA LYS A 216 20.38 -2.79 -9.66
C LYS A 216 20.34 -4.15 -10.36
N ARG A 217 19.56 -4.30 -11.43
CA ARG A 217 19.45 -5.55 -12.18
C ARG A 217 20.76 -5.95 -12.86
N GLU A 218 21.49 -4.98 -13.40
CA GLU A 218 22.75 -5.25 -14.11
C GLU A 218 23.92 -5.50 -13.15
N MET A 219 24.06 -4.66 -12.12
CA MET A 219 25.25 -4.66 -11.25
C MET A 219 25.12 -5.57 -10.04
N ASN A 220 23.89 -5.79 -9.53
CA ASN A 220 23.67 -6.60 -8.34
C ASN A 220 22.31 -7.35 -8.42
N PRO A 221 22.20 -8.34 -9.33
CA PRO A 221 20.97 -9.09 -9.50
C PRO A 221 20.64 -9.94 -8.27
N GLU A 222 19.43 -9.77 -7.75
CA GLU A 222 18.86 -10.71 -6.78
C GLU A 222 18.61 -12.10 -7.41
N TYR A 223 18.54 -13.13 -6.56
CA TYR A 223 18.44 -14.52 -7.01
C TYR A 223 17.23 -14.76 -7.95
N TYR A 224 16.08 -14.11 -7.69
CA TYR A 224 14.92 -14.24 -8.57
C TYR A 224 15.14 -13.63 -9.97
N HIS A 225 15.98 -12.60 -10.11
CA HIS A 225 16.34 -12.05 -11.42
C HIS A 225 17.13 -13.07 -12.25
N ILE A 226 18.06 -13.79 -11.60
CA ILE A 226 18.85 -14.85 -12.24
C ILE A 226 17.93 -15.98 -12.71
N LEU A 227 16.94 -16.37 -11.89
CA LEU A 227 15.96 -17.39 -12.27
C LEU A 227 15.05 -16.95 -13.43
N GLN A 228 14.63 -15.67 -13.45
CA GLN A 228 13.87 -15.12 -14.57
C GLN A 228 14.66 -15.16 -15.88
N GLU A 229 15.96 -14.85 -15.84
CA GLU A 229 16.84 -14.93 -17.00
C GLU A 229 17.10 -16.37 -17.42
N PHE A 230 17.29 -17.28 -16.46
CA PHE A 230 17.42 -18.71 -16.72
C PHE A 230 16.20 -19.27 -17.45
N HIS A 231 14.99 -18.93 -16.97
CA HIS A 231 13.73 -19.31 -17.60
C HIS A 231 13.59 -18.70 -19.00
N ARG A 232 13.85 -17.40 -19.15
CA ARG A 232 13.76 -16.70 -20.44
C ARG A 232 14.76 -17.21 -21.47
N ARG A 233 15.96 -17.63 -21.05
CA ARG A 233 16.99 -18.22 -21.94
C ARG A 233 16.72 -19.69 -22.28
N GLY A 234 15.71 -20.32 -21.67
CA GLY A 234 15.38 -21.73 -21.89
C GLY A 234 16.54 -22.68 -21.54
N SER A 235 17.43 -22.28 -20.64
CA SER A 235 18.62 -23.06 -20.33
C SER A 235 18.22 -24.35 -19.61
N GLN A 236 18.71 -25.50 -20.08
CA GLN A 236 18.36 -26.80 -19.50
C GLN A 236 19.30 -27.24 -18.38
N ASN A 237 20.36 -26.47 -18.10
CA ASN A 237 21.41 -26.89 -17.18
C ASN A 237 21.23 -26.23 -15.80
N PRO A 238 20.57 -26.90 -14.83
CA PRO A 238 20.16 -26.29 -13.56
C PRO A 238 21.33 -25.89 -12.66
N GLU A 239 22.52 -26.47 -12.87
CA GLU A 239 23.72 -26.12 -12.10
C GLU A 239 24.12 -24.65 -12.25
N LYS A 240 23.86 -24.04 -13.42
CA LYS A 240 24.21 -22.63 -13.68
C LYS A 240 23.41 -21.64 -12.84
N ALA A 241 22.23 -22.03 -12.37
CA ALA A 241 21.35 -21.19 -11.56
C ALA A 241 21.25 -21.68 -10.12
N ARG A 242 22.05 -22.68 -9.73
CA ARG A 242 21.99 -23.24 -8.37
C ARG A 242 22.68 -22.29 -7.41
N TRP A 243 21.90 -21.78 -6.45
CA TRP A 243 22.41 -20.93 -5.37
C TRP A 243 22.31 -21.65 -4.04
N THR A 244 23.37 -21.57 -3.25
CA THR A 244 23.41 -22.09 -1.88
C THR A 244 23.07 -20.97 -0.89
N PRO A 245 21.93 -21.05 -0.18
CA PRO A 245 21.58 -20.04 0.80
C PRO A 245 22.55 -20.00 1.97
N PRO A 246 22.78 -18.82 2.58
CA PRO A 246 23.41 -18.72 3.89
C PRO A 246 22.54 -19.36 4.98
N GLU A 247 23.08 -19.57 6.17
CA GLU A 247 22.31 -20.12 7.28
C GLU A 247 21.13 -19.21 7.66
N LEU A 248 19.99 -19.83 7.95
CA LEU A 248 18.78 -19.12 8.36
C LEU A 248 19.00 -18.53 9.76
N ARG A 249 18.83 -17.21 9.89
CA ARG A 249 18.94 -16.51 11.18
C ARG A 249 17.74 -16.75 12.11
N TYR A 250 16.65 -17.33 11.60
CA TYR A 250 15.49 -17.66 12.42
C TYR A 250 15.59 -19.09 12.94
N GLU A 251 15.33 -19.29 14.22
CA GLU A 251 15.15 -20.62 14.78
C GLU A 251 13.78 -21.14 14.36
N ARG A 252 13.76 -22.35 13.78
CA ARG A 252 12.51 -23.02 13.50
C ARG A 252 11.81 -23.25 14.83
N PHE A 253 10.60 -22.72 14.98
CA PHE A 253 9.73 -23.08 16.09
C PHE A 253 9.52 -24.59 16.09
N GLN A 254 10.14 -25.29 17.02
CA GLN A 254 9.90 -26.70 17.29
C GLN A 254 8.96 -26.75 18.48
N ALA A 255 7.72 -27.13 18.23
CA ALA A 255 6.82 -27.46 19.33
C ALA A 255 7.38 -28.72 19.99
N ASP A 256 7.74 -28.62 21.27
CA ASP A 256 8.07 -29.79 22.04
C ASP A 256 6.77 -30.57 22.29
N LEU A 257 6.56 -31.62 21.49
CA LEU A 257 5.39 -32.50 21.61
C LEU A 257 5.52 -33.47 22.79
N THR A 258 6.66 -33.47 23.49
CA THR A 258 6.88 -34.27 24.69
C THR A 258 6.45 -33.56 25.96
N GLU A 259 6.35 -32.22 25.91
CA GLU A 259 5.70 -31.46 26.98
C GLU A 259 4.19 -31.74 26.98
N GLU A 260 3.66 -32.18 28.11
CA GLU A 260 2.22 -32.27 28.29
C GLU A 260 1.63 -30.88 28.07
N LYS A 261 0.61 -30.82 27.20
CA LYS A 261 -0.12 -29.58 26.93
C LYS A 261 -0.45 -28.92 28.27
N PRO A 262 -0.04 -27.67 28.52
CA PRO A 262 -0.30 -27.01 29.79
C PRO A 262 -1.81 -27.09 30.05
N ARG A 263 -2.18 -27.69 31.20
CA ARG A 263 -3.56 -27.72 31.65
C ARG A 263 -3.96 -26.29 31.91
N PHE A 264 -4.74 -25.74 30.99
CA PHE A 264 -5.45 -24.49 31.23
C PHE A 264 -6.56 -24.80 32.22
N ASP A 265 -6.25 -24.68 33.51
CA ASP A 265 -7.28 -24.71 34.54
C ASP A 265 -8.19 -23.51 34.28
N LEU A 266 -9.44 -23.78 33.91
CA LEU A 266 -10.47 -22.76 33.86
C LEU A 266 -10.54 -22.10 35.25
N PRO A 267 -10.66 -20.77 35.36
CA PRO A 267 -10.63 -20.05 36.64
C PRO A 267 -11.90 -20.27 37.49
N GLU A 268 -12.40 -21.50 37.60
CA GLU A 268 -13.57 -21.87 38.37
C GLU A 268 -13.25 -22.68 39.65
N GLN A 269 -11.97 -22.97 39.95
CA GLN A 269 -11.64 -23.87 41.07
C GLN A 269 -10.68 -23.30 42.15
N GLN A 270 -10.25 -22.04 42.08
CA GLN A 270 -9.40 -21.44 43.13
C GLN A 270 -10.10 -20.42 44.04
N ALA A 271 -11.43 -20.31 44.00
CA ALA A 271 -12.17 -19.54 45.00
C ALA A 271 -12.24 -20.32 46.34
N LEU A 272 -11.15 -20.29 47.11
CA LEU A 272 -11.23 -20.55 48.55
C LEU A 272 -12.18 -19.49 49.15
N PRO A 273 -13.18 -19.86 49.99
CA PRO A 273 -14.30 -18.97 50.31
C PRO A 273 -13.96 -17.69 51.09
N ASN A 274 -12.71 -17.36 51.39
CA ASN A 274 -12.42 -16.31 52.38
C ASN A 274 -11.09 -15.56 52.26
N GLN A 275 -10.44 -15.51 51.10
CA GLN A 275 -9.28 -14.62 50.92
C GLN A 275 -9.61 -13.49 49.95
N ARG A 276 -9.63 -12.26 50.46
CA ARG A 276 -9.63 -11.05 49.61
C ARG A 276 -8.27 -10.99 48.92
N PRO A 277 -8.21 -10.85 47.58
CA PRO A 277 -6.94 -10.79 46.88
C PRO A 277 -6.18 -9.53 47.31
N SER A 278 -4.96 -9.71 47.80
CA SER A 278 -4.00 -8.63 48.01
C SER A 278 -3.56 -8.05 46.67
N GLN A 279 -3.53 -6.72 46.56
CA GLN A 279 -3.20 -5.95 45.34
C GLN A 279 -1.82 -6.23 44.71
N ALA A 280 -1.01 -7.12 45.29
CA ALA A 280 0.33 -7.45 44.81
C ALA A 280 0.35 -8.54 43.71
N ASP A 281 -0.67 -9.38 43.59
CA ASP A 281 -0.68 -10.50 42.61
C ASP A 281 -1.20 -10.11 41.21
N GLN A 282 -1.49 -8.82 40.98
CA GLN A 282 -2.32 -8.39 39.84
C GLN A 282 -1.54 -8.00 38.57
N LYS A 283 -0.24 -8.28 38.48
CA LYS A 283 0.57 -7.92 37.29
C LYS A 283 1.44 -9.08 36.83
N VAL A 284 0.82 -10.13 36.29
CA VAL A 284 1.53 -11.13 35.49
C VAL A 284 1.25 -10.84 34.02
N TYR A 285 2.15 -10.06 33.40
CA TYR A 285 2.21 -9.90 31.94
C TYR A 285 3.04 -11.06 31.40
N THR A 286 2.42 -12.02 30.71
CA THR A 286 3.14 -13.19 30.14
C THR A 286 3.69 -12.93 28.74
N GLY A 287 3.52 -11.71 28.20
CA GLY A 287 4.09 -11.32 26.90
C GLY A 287 3.38 -11.90 25.68
N PHE A 288 2.24 -12.58 25.84
CA PHE A 288 1.43 -13.08 24.73
C PHE A 288 0.27 -12.14 24.39
N ALA A 289 -0.08 -12.05 23.11
CA ALA A 289 -1.14 -11.17 22.59
C ALA A 289 -2.55 -11.40 23.16
N PHE A 290 -2.76 -12.50 23.92
CA PHE A 290 -4.03 -12.88 24.53
C PHE A 290 -4.01 -12.87 26.07
N SER A 291 -2.98 -12.32 26.72
CA SER A 291 -3.00 -12.15 28.18
C SER A 291 -3.96 -11.01 28.53
N THR A 292 -5.26 -11.28 28.58
CA THR A 292 -6.26 -10.31 29.06
C THR A 292 -6.21 -10.22 30.57
N GLN A 293 -6.24 -9.00 31.11
CA GLN A 293 -6.41 -8.80 32.54
C GLN A 293 -7.77 -9.36 32.95
N LEU A 294 -7.85 -10.02 34.11
CA LEU A 294 -9.09 -10.52 34.71
C LEU A 294 -10.17 -9.43 34.90
N LEU A 295 -9.79 -8.15 34.85
CA LEU A 295 -10.69 -6.99 34.93
C LEU A 295 -11.20 -6.50 33.57
N GLU A 296 -10.72 -7.09 32.47
CA GLU A 296 -11.03 -6.67 31.09
C GLU A 296 -11.78 -7.78 30.35
N ASP A 297 -12.67 -8.48 31.06
CA ASP A 297 -13.58 -9.46 30.47
C ASP A 297 -14.62 -8.71 29.61
N ARG A 298 -14.27 -8.49 28.33
CA ARG A 298 -15.07 -7.75 27.34
C ARG A 298 -16.44 -8.37 27.04
N PHE A 299 -16.77 -9.50 27.66
CA PHE A 299 -18.04 -10.21 27.51
C PHE A 299 -19.05 -9.90 28.65
N LEU A 300 -18.62 -9.23 29.72
CA LEU A 300 -19.52 -8.69 30.74
C LEU A 300 -20.20 -7.42 30.22
N ASN A 301 -21.32 -7.59 29.52
CA ASN A 301 -22.21 -6.50 29.17
C ASN A 301 -23.43 -6.55 30.10
N PRO A 302 -23.52 -5.66 31.12
CA PRO A 302 -24.60 -5.69 32.10
C PRO A 302 -25.99 -5.49 31.47
N LEU A 303 -26.08 -4.89 30.29
CA LEU A 303 -27.34 -4.76 29.55
C LEU A 303 -27.78 -6.06 28.87
N ARG A 304 -26.84 -6.97 28.57
CA ARG A 304 -27.13 -8.28 27.95
C ARG A 304 -27.76 -9.25 28.95
N GLU A 305 -27.37 -9.17 30.22
CA GLU A 305 -27.93 -9.98 31.31
C GLU A 305 -29.36 -9.58 31.71
N MET A 306 -29.78 -8.33 31.43
CA MET A 306 -31.17 -7.92 31.60
C MET A 306 -32.12 -8.55 30.58
N VAL A 307 -31.63 -8.91 29.39
CA VAL A 307 -32.46 -9.44 28.30
C VAL A 307 -32.52 -10.97 28.33
N LEU A 308 -31.45 -11.63 28.80
CA LEU A 308 -31.37 -13.09 28.88
C LEU A 308 -30.82 -13.48 30.26
N PRO A 309 -31.68 -13.83 31.23
CA PRO A 309 -31.21 -14.39 32.48
C PRO A 309 -30.54 -15.73 32.19
N SER A 310 -29.24 -15.85 32.51
CA SER A 310 -28.52 -17.10 32.43
C SER A 310 -29.12 -18.10 33.42
N TYR A 311 -29.74 -19.16 32.91
CA TYR A 311 -30.29 -20.24 33.75
C TYR A 311 -29.12 -21.00 34.39
N ARG A 312 -28.79 -20.70 35.65
CA ARG A 312 -27.92 -21.56 36.46
C ARG A 312 -28.71 -22.81 36.82
N SER A 313 -28.35 -23.95 36.25
CA SER A 313 -28.83 -25.25 36.73
C SER A 313 -28.37 -25.45 38.18
N PRO A 314 -29.22 -25.99 39.06
CA PRO A 314 -28.77 -26.41 40.38
C PRO A 314 -27.92 -27.67 40.22
N GLN A 315 -26.64 -27.59 40.60
CA GLN A 315 -25.78 -28.77 40.70
C GLN A 315 -26.00 -29.48 42.04
N PRO A 316 -25.87 -30.83 42.08
CA PRO A 316 -26.27 -31.70 43.19
C PRO A 316 -25.40 -31.58 44.45
#